data_AF-A0A532F022-F1
#
_entry.id   AF-A0A532F022-F1
#
_cell.length_a   1.000
_cell.length_b   1.000
_cell.length_c   1.000
_cell.angle_alpha   90.00
_cell.angle_beta   90.00
_cell.angle_gamma   90.00
#
_symmetry.space_group_name_H-M   'P 1'
#
loop_
_entity.id
_entity.type
_entity.pdbx_description
1 polymer ?
#
loop_
_entity_poly.entity_id
_entity_poly.type
_entity_poly.pdbx_seq_one_letter_code
_entity_poly.pdbx_strand_id
1 'polypeptide(L)'
;MDWRFDRLQSHTRRAAGWTTTALGLTIPMWVVADGVLVVLLGVCWLASGEWRERVRRVVANPVALSALLLFGWLLAGSLWGLGSLNERLLAVKKYADLLLIPLLISMAVDVQERNRAILFLGISLVVTLVLSLVLGSGALQTGWVIGCDPSNPCVFKRHITHNVLMAFGALLFTVLAWRSRDRRARWGWGLVSLLAASNVLLMVHGRTGYVVLAGLTVLALHAVFGWRGVAGSVTALALVFSGAYQVSTSFHDRVNLTLSNVTQGISASGDLATQERVEFYQYTVKIIEDHPLMGVGTGGFAQAYAVYAKQAGVSVPSHPHSQYLFIMAQVGVVGLGLLLWLFVQQWRSTLLVGDVTYGLLARGLVLIMAVGCLFNDLLLDHTEKLLYCWFSGVMYSGVDSRLGAKT
;
A
#
# COMPACT_ATOMS: atom_id res chain seq x y z
N MET A 1 25.12 -21.18 31.31
CA MET A 1 24.93 -20.91 29.86
C MET A 1 23.91 -19.80 29.61
N ASP A 2 22.98 -19.59 30.55
CA ASP A 2 21.81 -18.71 30.40
C ASP A 2 22.14 -17.22 30.17
N TRP A 3 23.15 -16.68 30.86
CA TRP A 3 23.52 -15.26 30.72
C TRP A 3 23.96 -14.83 29.30
N ARG A 4 24.60 -15.73 28.55
CA ARG A 4 24.99 -15.45 27.15
C ARG A 4 23.78 -15.46 26.22
N PHE A 5 22.80 -16.32 26.49
CA PHE A 5 21.56 -16.42 25.72
C PHE A 5 20.67 -15.20 25.95
N ASP A 6 20.49 -14.74 27.19
CA ASP A 6 19.68 -13.56 27.50
C ASP A 6 20.26 -12.29 26.87
N ARG A 7 21.59 -12.17 26.88
CA ARG A 7 22.29 -11.04 26.25
C ARG A 7 22.11 -11.07 24.74
N LEU A 8 22.22 -12.23 24.09
CA LEU A 8 21.98 -12.38 22.65
C LEU A 8 20.53 -12.04 22.27
N GLN A 9 19.55 -12.50 23.04
CA GLN A 9 18.13 -12.19 22.80
C GLN A 9 17.84 -10.69 22.91
N SER A 10 18.38 -10.03 23.95
CA SER A 10 18.18 -8.59 24.11
C SER A 10 18.82 -7.76 22.99
N HIS A 11 20.04 -8.11 22.54
CA HIS A 11 20.69 -7.44 21.41
C HIS A 11 19.95 -7.67 20.09
N THR A 12 19.52 -8.90 19.82
CA THR A 12 18.79 -9.24 18.58
C THR A 12 17.40 -8.61 18.54
N ARG A 13 16.68 -8.52 19.67
CA ARG A 13 15.41 -7.79 19.76
C ARG A 13 15.59 -6.29 19.52
N ARG A 14 16.65 -5.68 20.06
CA ARG A 14 17.00 -4.27 19.80
C ARG A 14 17.38 -4.05 18.34
N ALA A 15 18.17 -4.95 17.75
CA ALA A 15 18.52 -4.90 16.34
C ALA A 15 17.27 -4.94 15.46
N ALA A 16 16.33 -5.87 15.72
CA ALA A 16 15.07 -5.94 15.00
C ALA A 16 14.22 -4.66 15.12
N GLY A 17 14.18 -4.01 16.29
CA GLY A 17 13.50 -2.73 16.46
C GLY A 17 14.08 -1.62 15.60
N TRP A 18 15.41 -1.55 15.50
CA TRP A 18 16.11 -0.61 14.61
C TRP A 18 15.96 -0.98 13.13
N THR A 19 15.99 -2.26 12.78
CA THR A 19 15.72 -2.73 11.40
C THR A 19 14.30 -2.37 10.98
N THR A 20 13.32 -2.55 11.86
CA THR A 20 11.93 -2.13 11.64
C THR A 20 11.82 -0.62 11.46
N THR A 21 12.58 0.16 12.22
CA THR A 21 12.62 1.62 12.09
C THR A 21 13.27 2.04 10.76
N ALA A 22 14.37 1.40 10.38
CA ALA A 22 15.11 1.67 9.14
C ALA A 22 14.27 1.38 7.89
N LEU A 23 13.44 0.32 7.92
CA LEU A 23 12.48 0.02 6.84
C LEU A 23 11.55 1.20 6.56
N GLY A 24 11.11 1.92 7.60
CA GLY A 24 10.29 3.13 7.42
C GLY A 24 10.98 4.18 6.57
N LEU A 25 12.30 4.33 6.69
CA LEU A 25 13.09 5.26 5.88
C LEU A 25 13.35 4.71 4.47
N THR A 26 13.66 3.42 4.33
CA THR A 26 14.11 2.87 3.04
C THR A 26 12.97 2.57 2.07
N ILE A 27 11.79 2.15 2.54
CA ILE A 27 10.70 1.69 1.67
C ILE A 27 10.35 2.69 0.55
N PRO A 28 10.20 4.00 0.83
CA PRO A 28 9.93 4.98 -0.22
C PRO A 28 11.10 5.23 -1.17
N MET A 29 12.35 5.01 -0.73
CA MET A 29 13.55 5.52 -1.41
C MET A 29 14.42 4.42 -2.06
N TRP A 30 14.56 3.23 -1.45
CA TRP A 30 15.64 2.30 -1.80
C TRP A 30 15.27 0.79 -1.70
N VAL A 31 14.92 0.21 -2.86
CA VAL A 31 14.49 -1.21 -3.00
C VAL A 31 15.54 -2.22 -2.50
N VAL A 32 16.82 -1.99 -2.78
CA VAL A 32 17.88 -2.94 -2.41
C VAL A 32 18.06 -2.97 -0.88
N ALA A 33 18.04 -1.79 -0.25
CA ALA A 33 18.13 -1.69 1.21
C ALA A 33 16.93 -2.37 1.89
N ASP A 34 15.72 -2.25 1.32
CA ASP A 34 14.54 -2.95 1.81
C ASP A 34 14.75 -4.46 1.90
N GLY A 35 15.25 -5.07 0.82
CA GLY A 35 15.49 -6.52 0.78
C GLY A 35 16.50 -6.98 1.84
N VAL A 36 17.61 -6.24 2.01
CA VAL A 36 18.61 -6.52 3.04
C VAL A 36 18.01 -6.39 4.44
N LEU A 37 17.22 -5.35 4.70
CA LEU A 37 16.60 -5.12 5.99
C LEU A 37 15.52 -6.15 6.33
N VAL A 38 14.71 -6.59 5.35
CA VAL A 38 13.73 -7.67 5.55
C VAL A 38 14.44 -8.99 5.92
N VAL A 39 15.53 -9.33 5.23
CA VAL A 39 16.33 -10.53 5.56
C VAL A 39 16.94 -10.39 6.96
N LEU A 40 17.54 -9.25 7.29
CA LEU A 40 18.10 -8.99 8.60
C LEU A 40 17.05 -9.08 9.70
N LEU A 41 15.84 -8.56 9.46
CA LEU A 41 14.72 -8.65 10.38
C LEU A 41 14.31 -10.12 10.60
N GLY A 42 14.26 -10.93 9.55
CA GLY A 42 14.00 -12.36 9.63
C GLY A 42 15.06 -13.12 10.44
N VAL A 43 16.35 -12.80 10.24
CA VAL A 43 17.46 -13.36 11.05
C VAL A 43 17.35 -12.94 12.51
N CYS A 44 17.10 -11.65 12.78
CA CYS A 44 16.92 -11.15 14.14
C CYS A 44 15.68 -11.78 14.81
N TRP A 45 14.61 -12.00 14.06
CA TRP A 45 13.43 -12.72 14.50
C TRP A 45 13.79 -14.15 14.90
N LEU A 46 14.46 -14.92 14.03
CA LEU A 46 14.89 -16.28 14.36
C LEU A 46 15.76 -16.35 15.62
N ALA A 47 16.67 -15.38 15.79
CA ALA A 47 17.62 -15.37 16.90
C ALA A 47 17.05 -14.90 18.25
N SER A 48 15.89 -14.21 18.26
CA SER A 48 15.35 -13.57 19.47
C SER A 48 14.43 -14.46 20.33
N GLY A 49 14.19 -15.73 19.95
CA GLY A 49 13.53 -16.71 20.84
C GLY A 49 12.04 -16.47 21.14
N GLU A 50 11.56 -16.83 22.33
CA GLU A 50 10.16 -16.64 22.79
C GLU A 50 9.07 -17.28 21.90
N TRP A 51 9.33 -18.46 21.34
CA TRP A 51 8.44 -19.10 20.36
C TRP A 51 6.99 -19.29 20.84
N ARG A 52 6.81 -19.67 22.11
CA ARG A 52 5.48 -19.90 22.68
C ARG A 52 4.66 -18.62 22.78
N GLU A 53 5.25 -17.54 23.28
CA GLU A 53 4.62 -16.22 23.38
C GLU A 53 4.37 -15.61 22.01
N ARG A 54 5.26 -15.83 21.03
CA ARG A 54 5.07 -15.40 19.65
C ARG A 54 3.88 -16.04 18.97
N VAL A 55 3.78 -17.37 19.05
CA VAL A 55 2.63 -18.10 18.51
C VAL A 55 1.36 -17.62 19.20
N ARG A 56 1.39 -17.39 20.52
CA ARG A 56 0.25 -16.83 21.25
C ARG A 56 -0.17 -15.46 20.71
N ARG A 57 0.77 -14.54 20.49
CA ARG A 57 0.49 -13.19 19.93
C ARG A 57 -0.09 -13.28 18.52
N VAL A 58 0.43 -14.17 17.67
CA VAL A 58 -0.05 -14.36 16.30
C VAL A 58 -1.47 -14.94 16.29
N VAL A 59 -1.72 -16.01 17.04
CA VAL A 59 -3.04 -16.66 17.09
C VAL A 59 -4.09 -15.77 17.77
N ALA A 60 -3.69 -14.92 18.72
CA ALA A 60 -4.60 -13.97 19.34
C ALA A 60 -4.95 -12.77 18.44
N ASN A 61 -4.23 -12.56 17.34
CA ASN A 61 -4.38 -11.38 16.50
C ASN A 61 -5.16 -11.70 15.20
N PRO A 62 -6.37 -11.15 15.00
CA PRO A 62 -7.19 -11.46 13.83
C PRO A 62 -6.57 -10.98 12.52
N VAL A 63 -5.77 -9.91 12.54
CA VAL A 63 -5.06 -9.41 11.35
C VAL A 63 -3.94 -10.36 10.95
N ALA A 64 -3.16 -10.84 11.93
CA ALA A 64 -2.11 -11.83 11.68
C ALA A 64 -2.67 -13.13 11.10
N LEU A 65 -3.74 -13.66 11.69
CA LEU A 65 -4.42 -14.86 11.20
C LEU A 65 -4.97 -14.67 9.78
N SER A 66 -5.59 -13.53 9.49
CA SER A 66 -6.14 -13.26 8.15
C SER A 66 -5.05 -13.17 7.08
N ALA A 67 -3.90 -12.57 7.40
CA ALA A 67 -2.75 -12.54 6.50
C ALA A 67 -2.16 -13.95 6.27
N LEU A 68 -2.09 -14.78 7.32
CA LEU A 68 -1.64 -16.17 7.22
C LEU A 68 -2.61 -17.03 6.40
N LEU A 69 -3.92 -16.84 6.56
CA LEU A 69 -4.93 -17.56 5.77
C LEU A 69 -4.86 -17.18 4.30
N LEU A 70 -4.75 -15.88 3.98
CA LEU A 70 -4.59 -15.41 2.60
C LEU A 70 -3.30 -15.97 1.97
N PHE A 71 -2.17 -15.85 2.65
CA PHE A 71 -0.90 -16.40 2.16
C PHE A 71 -0.95 -17.93 2.02
N GLY A 72 -1.54 -18.63 2.99
CA GLY A 72 -1.72 -20.08 2.96
C GLY A 72 -2.58 -20.54 1.77
N TRP A 73 -3.64 -19.80 1.44
CA TRP A 73 -4.47 -20.07 0.27
C TRP A 73 -3.72 -19.80 -1.04
N LEU A 74 -2.96 -18.70 -1.13
CA LEU A 74 -2.10 -18.41 -2.29
C LEU A 74 -1.00 -19.47 -2.47
N LEU A 75 -0.43 -19.96 -1.38
CA LEU A 75 0.53 -21.05 -1.39
C LEU A 75 -0.12 -22.36 -1.86
N ALA A 76 -1.29 -22.72 -1.31
CA ALA A 76 -2.06 -23.87 -1.76
C ALA A 76 -2.38 -23.75 -3.27
N GLY A 77 -2.73 -22.55 -3.73
CA GLY A 77 -2.99 -22.25 -5.14
C GLY A 77 -1.85 -22.59 -6.08
N SER A 78 -0.61 -22.66 -5.61
CA SER A 78 0.52 -23.08 -6.42
C SER A 78 0.49 -24.58 -6.77
N LEU A 79 -0.25 -25.40 -6.03
CA LEU A 79 -0.37 -26.84 -6.27
C LEU A 79 -1.15 -27.14 -7.55
N TRP A 80 -2.19 -26.35 -7.84
CA TRP A 80 -3.01 -26.48 -9.06
C TRP A 80 -2.77 -25.38 -10.10
N GLY A 81 -1.81 -24.47 -9.86
CA GLY A 81 -1.44 -23.43 -10.83
C GLY A 81 -1.08 -24.00 -12.18
N LEU A 82 -1.60 -23.44 -13.28
CA LEU A 82 -1.25 -23.91 -14.63
C LEU A 82 0.25 -23.69 -14.95
N GLY A 83 0.83 -22.64 -14.34
CA GLY A 83 2.23 -22.19 -14.43
C GLY A 83 3.30 -23.29 -14.46
N SER A 84 4.46 -23.01 -15.04
CA SER A 84 5.68 -23.76 -14.76
C SER A 84 6.06 -23.66 -13.27
N LEU A 85 6.88 -24.58 -12.77
CA LEU A 85 7.32 -24.54 -11.36
C LEU A 85 7.98 -23.20 -10.99
N ASN A 86 8.78 -22.64 -11.90
CA ASN A 86 9.43 -21.34 -11.70
C ASN A 86 8.41 -20.19 -11.62
N GLU A 87 7.38 -20.18 -12.46
CA GLU A 87 6.31 -19.17 -12.42
C GLU A 87 5.51 -19.25 -11.12
N ARG A 88 5.17 -20.47 -10.68
CA ARG A 88 4.48 -20.72 -9.41
C ARG A 88 5.32 -20.24 -8.21
N LEU A 89 6.59 -20.62 -8.16
CA LEU A 89 7.51 -20.21 -7.09
C LEU A 89 7.71 -18.70 -7.07
N LEU A 90 7.85 -18.07 -8.24
CA LEU A 90 7.98 -16.61 -8.36
C LEU A 90 6.71 -15.90 -7.89
N ALA A 91 5.53 -16.41 -8.23
CA ALA A 91 4.25 -15.86 -7.79
C ALA A 91 4.11 -15.96 -6.26
N VAL A 92 4.39 -17.13 -5.66
CA VAL A 92 4.39 -17.30 -4.20
C VAL A 92 5.39 -16.37 -3.52
N LYS A 93 6.61 -16.24 -4.08
CA LYS A 93 7.63 -15.32 -3.57
C LYS A 93 7.14 -13.87 -3.57
N LYS A 94 6.40 -13.43 -4.60
CA LYS A 94 5.81 -12.08 -4.62
C LYS A 94 4.84 -11.84 -3.46
N TYR A 95 4.11 -12.85 -3.02
CA TYR A 95 3.17 -12.74 -1.89
C TYR A 95 3.80 -13.00 -0.51
N ALA A 96 5.05 -13.48 -0.45
CA ALA A 96 5.73 -13.81 0.81
C ALA A 96 5.86 -12.63 1.78
N ASP A 97 5.87 -11.39 1.27
CA ASP A 97 5.92 -10.19 2.12
C ASP A 97 4.67 -10.03 3.01
N LEU A 98 3.55 -10.70 2.70
CA LEU A 98 2.40 -10.80 3.60
C LEU A 98 2.77 -11.42 4.96
N LEU A 99 3.78 -12.30 5.00
CA LEU A 99 4.30 -12.90 6.23
C LEU A 99 5.01 -11.89 7.14
N LEU A 100 5.36 -10.71 6.63
CA LEU A 100 5.92 -9.63 7.45
C LEU A 100 4.91 -9.13 8.48
N ILE A 101 3.61 -9.20 8.19
CA ILE A 101 2.53 -8.81 9.12
C ILE A 101 2.57 -9.66 10.40
N PRO A 102 2.39 -11.01 10.34
CA PRO A 102 2.46 -11.85 11.54
C PRO A 102 3.86 -11.86 12.16
N LEU A 103 4.94 -11.72 11.37
CA LEU A 103 6.31 -11.61 11.88
C LEU A 103 6.44 -10.42 12.83
N LEU A 104 6.10 -9.20 12.38
CA LEU A 104 6.19 -8.00 13.21
C LEU A 104 5.23 -8.03 14.42
N ILE A 105 4.01 -8.54 14.24
CA ILE A 105 3.05 -8.71 15.35
C ILE A 105 3.64 -9.63 16.42
N SER A 106 4.31 -10.71 16.02
CA SER A 106 4.93 -11.64 16.98
C SER A 106 6.07 -10.99 17.79
N MET A 107 6.74 -9.96 17.23
CA MET A 107 7.85 -9.27 17.89
C MET A 107 7.42 -8.29 18.99
N ALA A 108 6.12 -8.00 19.13
CA ALA A 108 5.59 -7.03 20.08
C ALA A 108 6.35 -5.68 19.99
N VAL A 109 6.29 -5.07 18.80
CA VAL A 109 6.71 -3.68 18.55
C VAL A 109 6.09 -2.75 19.60
N ASP A 110 6.96 -2.10 20.38
CA ASP A 110 6.55 -1.20 21.44
C ASP A 110 6.16 0.20 20.91
N VAL A 111 5.63 1.04 21.79
CA VAL A 111 5.18 2.39 21.41
C VAL A 111 6.34 3.27 20.93
N GLN A 112 7.55 3.12 21.49
CA GLN A 112 8.71 3.92 21.11
C GLN A 112 9.23 3.50 19.71
N GLU A 113 9.32 2.21 19.44
CA GLU A 113 9.63 1.62 18.13
C GLU A 113 8.61 2.07 17.08
N ARG A 114 7.32 1.96 17.37
CA ARG A 114 6.26 2.44 16.48
C ARG A 114 6.40 3.92 16.16
N ASN A 115 6.63 4.76 17.16
CA ASN A 115 6.77 6.20 16.95
C ASN A 115 8.02 6.55 16.13
N ARG A 116 9.14 5.87 16.38
CA ARG A 116 10.38 6.02 15.61
C ARG A 116 10.18 5.58 14.15
N ALA A 117 9.56 4.43 13.94
CA ALA A 117 9.23 3.90 12.61
C ALA A 117 8.37 4.88 11.80
N ILE A 118 7.31 5.42 12.40
CA ILE A 118 6.43 6.42 11.77
C ILE A 118 7.20 7.71 11.46
N LEU A 119 8.09 8.15 12.35
CA LEU A 119 8.91 9.34 12.12
C LEU A 119 9.89 9.14 10.94
N PHE A 120 10.55 7.98 10.87
CA PHE A 120 11.47 7.65 9.76
C PHE A 120 10.74 7.56 8.43
N LEU A 121 9.53 7.00 8.43
CA LEU A 121 8.63 7.08 7.28
C LEU A 121 8.31 8.53 6.91
N GLY A 122 7.91 9.36 7.88
CA GLY A 122 7.67 10.79 7.66
C GLY A 122 8.86 11.50 7.03
N ILE A 123 10.08 11.25 7.52
CA ILE A 123 11.32 11.82 6.98
C ILE A 123 11.52 11.42 5.52
N SER A 124 11.43 10.12 5.19
CA SER A 124 11.59 9.67 3.80
C SER A 124 10.56 10.26 2.85
N LEU A 125 9.31 10.44 3.30
CA LEU A 125 8.25 11.07 2.53
C LEU A 125 8.50 12.56 2.33
N VAL A 126 9.00 13.28 3.35
CA VAL A 126 9.42 14.70 3.19
C VAL A 126 10.56 14.80 2.19
N VAL A 127 11.57 13.94 2.27
CA VAL A 127 12.69 13.92 1.31
C VAL A 127 12.18 13.69 -0.11
N THR A 128 11.30 12.69 -0.29
CA THR A 128 10.68 12.39 -1.59
C THR A 128 9.88 13.57 -2.12
N LEU A 129 9.09 14.24 -1.26
CA LEU A 129 8.31 15.41 -1.61
C LEU A 129 9.19 16.60 -2.03
N VAL A 130 10.21 16.93 -1.23
CA VAL A 130 11.13 18.04 -1.51
C VAL A 130 11.83 17.82 -2.84
N LEU A 131 12.35 16.62 -3.09
CA LEU A 131 12.98 16.30 -4.37
C LEU A 131 12.01 16.42 -5.54
N SER A 132 10.75 15.98 -5.37
CA SER A 132 9.70 16.12 -6.40
C SER A 132 9.37 17.58 -6.68
N LEU A 133 9.27 18.43 -5.65
CA LEU A 133 9.04 19.86 -5.80
C LEU A 133 10.20 20.56 -6.54
N VAL A 134 11.44 20.25 -6.16
CA VAL A 134 12.64 20.83 -6.78
C VAL A 134 12.79 20.37 -8.24
N LEU A 135 12.43 19.12 -8.55
CA LEU A 135 12.43 18.61 -9.92
C LEU A 135 11.35 19.30 -10.76
N GLY A 136 10.13 19.42 -10.23
CA GLY A 136 9.03 20.07 -10.93
C GLY A 136 9.21 21.59 -11.10
N SER A 137 10.05 22.24 -10.28
CA SER A 137 10.43 23.64 -10.49
C SER A 137 11.48 23.84 -11.59
N GLY A 138 11.99 22.76 -12.19
CA GLY A 138 13.06 22.80 -13.19
C GLY A 138 14.45 23.14 -12.61
N ALA A 139 14.62 23.13 -11.28
CA ALA A 139 15.88 23.48 -10.63
C ALA A 139 16.91 22.34 -10.68
N LEU A 140 16.46 21.10 -10.83
CA LEU A 140 17.32 19.92 -11.05
C LEU A 140 17.30 19.50 -12.52
N GLN A 141 18.49 19.32 -13.11
CA GLN A 141 18.62 18.74 -14.43
C GLN A 141 18.25 17.25 -14.40
N THR A 142 17.60 16.76 -15.45
CA THR A 142 17.04 15.41 -15.65
C THR A 142 18.00 14.24 -15.39
N GLY A 143 19.32 14.48 -15.33
CA GLY A 143 20.34 13.46 -15.12
C GLY A 143 20.61 13.04 -13.67
N TRP A 144 20.19 13.81 -12.67
CA TRP A 144 20.56 13.55 -11.26
C TRP A 144 19.67 12.50 -10.57
N VAL A 145 18.47 12.24 -11.08
CA VAL A 145 17.51 11.31 -10.48
C VAL A 145 16.98 10.37 -11.55
N ILE A 146 17.42 9.11 -11.50
CA ILE A 146 17.15 8.08 -12.52
C ILE A 146 15.64 7.92 -12.75
N GLY A 147 15.18 8.14 -13.99
CA GLY A 147 13.82 7.83 -14.44
C GLY A 147 12.75 8.89 -14.17
N CYS A 148 13.14 10.14 -13.91
CA CYS A 148 12.21 11.23 -13.54
C CYS A 148 12.22 12.34 -14.60
N ASP A 149 11.04 12.81 -15.02
CA ASP A 149 10.86 13.88 -16.00
C ASP A 149 10.27 15.12 -15.29
N PRO A 150 10.77 16.35 -15.51
CA PRO A 150 10.13 17.58 -15.03
C PRO A 150 8.63 17.68 -15.33
N SER A 151 8.17 17.09 -16.45
CA SER A 151 6.74 17.04 -16.81
C SER A 151 5.92 16.13 -15.88
N ASN A 152 6.57 15.16 -15.24
CA ASN A 152 5.96 14.22 -14.30
C ASN A 152 6.95 13.91 -13.16
N PRO A 153 7.08 14.81 -12.17
CA PRO A 153 8.19 14.81 -11.23
C PRO A 153 8.04 13.76 -10.12
N CYS A 154 7.75 12.51 -10.47
CA CYS A 154 7.84 11.38 -9.53
C CYS A 154 9.31 11.11 -9.21
N VAL A 155 9.64 10.78 -7.96
CA VAL A 155 11.01 10.57 -7.49
C VAL A 155 11.15 9.18 -6.87
N PHE A 156 12.29 8.52 -7.11
CA PHE A 156 12.62 7.14 -6.69
C PHE A 156 11.73 6.02 -7.27
N LYS A 157 10.46 6.31 -7.54
CA LYS A 157 9.43 5.36 -7.95
C LYS A 157 8.61 5.92 -9.11
N ARG A 158 7.83 5.05 -9.76
CA ARG A 158 6.89 5.46 -10.80
C ARG A 158 5.73 6.27 -10.20
N HIS A 159 5.04 7.02 -11.06
CA HIS A 159 4.00 7.97 -10.68
C HIS A 159 2.85 7.38 -9.84
N ILE A 160 2.48 6.11 -10.02
CA ILE A 160 1.44 5.45 -9.22
C ILE A 160 1.90 5.30 -7.77
N THR A 161 3.06 4.68 -7.56
CA THR A 161 3.68 4.52 -6.25
C THR A 161 3.94 5.85 -5.58
N HIS A 162 4.49 6.82 -6.32
CA HIS A 162 4.73 8.17 -5.81
C HIS A 162 3.43 8.80 -5.30
N ASN A 163 2.35 8.75 -6.09
CA ASN A 163 1.06 9.30 -5.69
C ASN A 163 0.45 8.59 -4.48
N VAL A 164 0.58 7.26 -4.38
CA VAL A 164 0.15 6.50 -3.19
C VAL A 164 0.93 6.94 -1.94
N LEU A 165 2.25 7.07 -2.06
CA LEU A 165 3.12 7.51 -0.96
C LEU A 165 2.81 8.95 -0.53
N MET A 166 2.62 9.87 -1.47
CA MET A 166 2.29 11.27 -1.16
C MET A 166 0.88 11.43 -0.60
N ALA A 167 -0.10 10.66 -1.09
CA ALA A 167 -1.45 10.66 -0.51
C ALA A 167 -1.44 10.12 0.93
N PHE A 168 -0.71 9.04 1.20
CA PHE A 168 -0.50 8.57 2.58
C PHE A 168 0.26 9.59 3.42
N GLY A 169 1.30 10.22 2.85
CA GLY A 169 2.06 11.30 3.46
C GLY A 169 1.19 12.48 3.87
N ALA A 170 0.26 12.92 3.01
CA ALA A 170 -0.68 13.98 3.32
C ALA A 170 -1.49 13.67 4.59
N LEU A 171 -2.01 12.43 4.71
CA LEU A 171 -2.71 11.98 5.91
C LEU A 171 -1.76 11.92 7.13
N LEU A 172 -0.55 11.36 6.96
CA LEU A 172 0.45 11.26 8.01
C LEU A 172 0.82 12.63 8.58
N PHE A 173 1.12 13.60 7.72
CA PHE A 173 1.48 14.96 8.13
C PHE A 173 0.29 15.70 8.74
N THR A 174 -0.94 15.45 8.28
CA THR A 174 -2.16 15.94 8.96
C THR A 174 -2.25 15.42 10.39
N VAL A 175 -2.02 14.11 10.59
CA VAL A 175 -2.01 13.51 11.92
C VAL A 175 -0.89 14.08 12.80
N LEU A 176 0.31 14.27 12.26
CA LEU A 176 1.43 14.90 12.99
C LEU A 176 1.11 16.36 13.38
N ALA A 177 0.43 17.11 12.50
CA ALA A 177 -0.05 18.45 12.80
C ALA A 177 -1.06 18.46 13.97
N TRP A 178 -2.04 17.55 13.95
CA TRP A 178 -3.04 17.45 15.02
C TRP A 178 -2.45 17.08 16.38
N ARG A 179 -1.45 16.20 16.40
CA ARG A 179 -0.76 15.79 17.64
C ARG A 179 0.23 16.83 18.16
N SER A 180 0.65 17.77 17.33
CA SER A 180 1.60 18.80 17.73
C SER A 180 0.97 19.79 18.71
N ARG A 181 1.58 19.91 19.90
CA ARG A 181 1.23 20.94 20.91
C ARG A 181 1.81 22.31 20.56
N ASP A 182 3.01 22.34 19.97
CA ASP A 182 3.62 23.56 19.49
C ASP A 182 2.90 24.08 18.23
N ARG A 183 2.55 25.37 18.25
CA ARG A 183 1.88 26.06 17.16
C ARG A 183 2.75 26.09 15.91
N ARG A 184 4.06 26.30 16.02
CA ARG A 184 4.95 26.34 14.85
C ARG A 184 5.05 24.97 14.19
N ALA A 185 5.29 23.92 14.97
CA ALA A 185 5.28 22.54 14.48
C ALA A 185 3.95 22.17 13.82
N ARG A 186 2.81 22.54 14.42
CA ARG A 186 1.47 22.30 13.84
C ARG A 186 1.32 22.92 12.45
N TRP A 187 1.67 24.20 12.29
CA TRP A 187 1.60 24.88 11.00
C TRP A 187 2.61 24.31 10.00
N GLY A 188 3.81 23.95 10.45
CA GLY A 188 4.82 23.29 9.62
C GLY A 188 4.29 21.98 9.02
N TRP A 189 3.77 21.08 9.85
CA TRP A 189 3.19 19.82 9.38
C TRP A 189 1.94 20.02 8.52
N GLY A 190 1.11 21.01 8.85
CA GLY A 190 -0.03 21.40 8.01
C GLY A 190 0.40 21.85 6.61
N LEU A 191 1.47 22.65 6.51
CA LEU A 191 2.05 23.08 5.24
C LEU A 191 2.62 21.88 4.46
N VAL A 192 3.37 21.00 5.10
CA VAL A 192 3.91 19.79 4.44
C VAL A 192 2.78 18.89 3.93
N SER A 193 1.71 18.73 4.71
CA SER A 193 0.51 17.99 4.29
C SER A 193 -0.14 18.61 3.04
N LEU A 194 -0.30 19.94 3.04
CA LEU A 194 -0.85 20.67 1.90
C LEU A 194 0.04 20.54 0.66
N LEU A 195 1.37 20.62 0.82
CA LEU A 195 2.32 20.43 -0.27
C LEU A 195 2.27 19.01 -0.84
N ALA A 196 2.13 17.98 0.02
CA ALA A 196 1.97 16.59 -0.41
C ALA A 196 0.66 16.39 -1.20
N ALA A 197 -0.46 16.95 -0.73
CA ALA A 197 -1.74 16.91 -1.45
C ALA A 197 -1.65 17.65 -2.80
N SER A 198 -1.05 18.84 -2.83
CA SER A 198 -0.82 19.62 -4.05
C SER A 198 0.09 18.89 -5.03
N ASN A 199 1.10 18.17 -4.56
CA ASN A 199 1.98 17.37 -5.40
C ASN A 199 1.21 16.27 -6.14
N VAL A 200 0.31 15.57 -5.45
CA VAL A 200 -0.59 14.57 -6.06
C VAL A 200 -1.54 15.23 -7.05
N LEU A 201 -2.18 16.35 -6.68
CA LEU A 201 -3.23 16.97 -7.48
C LEU A 201 -2.70 17.68 -8.74
N LEU A 202 -1.58 18.40 -8.61
CA LEU A 202 -1.16 19.39 -9.60
C LEU A 202 0.08 18.98 -10.39
N MET A 203 0.96 18.14 -9.81
CA MET A 203 2.28 17.87 -10.38
C MET A 203 2.39 16.45 -10.95
N VAL A 204 2.12 15.43 -10.13
CA VAL A 204 2.38 14.04 -10.53
C VAL A 204 1.15 13.39 -11.13
N HIS A 205 1.31 12.88 -12.33
CA HIS A 205 0.25 12.26 -13.11
C HIS A 205 -0.29 10.97 -12.45
N GLY A 206 -1.60 10.86 -12.21
CA GLY A 206 -2.21 9.58 -11.83
C GLY A 206 -3.63 9.66 -11.27
N ARG A 207 -4.60 9.07 -11.99
CA ARG A 207 -6.03 9.08 -11.59
C ARG A 207 -6.26 8.39 -10.24
N THR A 208 -5.56 7.30 -9.97
CA THR A 208 -5.64 6.59 -8.68
C THR A 208 -5.23 7.50 -7.51
N GLY A 209 -4.24 8.37 -7.70
CA GLY A 209 -3.81 9.32 -6.67
C GLY A 209 -4.93 10.27 -6.24
N TYR A 210 -5.71 10.78 -7.20
CA TYR A 210 -6.85 11.67 -6.92
C TYR A 210 -7.94 10.97 -6.11
N VAL A 211 -8.32 9.75 -6.52
CA VAL A 211 -9.38 8.98 -5.84
C VAL A 211 -8.94 8.60 -4.42
N VAL A 212 -7.69 8.15 -4.27
CA VAL A 212 -7.12 7.80 -2.97
C VAL A 212 -7.05 9.03 -2.06
N LEU A 213 -6.51 10.16 -2.56
CA LEU A 213 -6.43 11.39 -1.77
C LEU A 213 -7.82 11.87 -1.34
N ALA A 214 -8.80 11.88 -2.24
CA ALA A 214 -10.19 12.22 -1.91
C ALA A 214 -10.76 11.31 -0.81
N GLY A 215 -10.58 9.99 -0.93
CA GLY A 215 -11.03 9.04 0.08
C GLY A 215 -10.34 9.25 1.44
N LEU A 216 -9.05 9.56 1.46
CA LEU A 216 -8.31 9.88 2.69
C LEU A 216 -8.77 11.20 3.31
N THR A 217 -9.07 12.23 2.51
CA THR A 217 -9.64 13.50 2.98
C THR A 217 -11.02 13.30 3.61
N VAL A 218 -11.91 12.53 2.95
CA VAL A 218 -13.22 12.16 3.50
C VAL A 218 -13.04 11.40 4.82
N LEU A 219 -12.14 10.42 4.87
CA LEU A 219 -11.86 9.64 6.07
C LEU A 219 -11.33 10.52 7.22
N ALA A 220 -10.39 11.42 6.95
CA ALA A 220 -9.81 12.32 7.95
C ALA A 220 -10.86 13.30 8.51
N LEU A 221 -11.68 13.90 7.64
CA LEU A 221 -12.72 14.84 8.07
C LEU A 221 -13.88 14.12 8.78
N HIS A 222 -14.23 12.91 8.36
CA HIS A 222 -15.18 12.07 9.08
C HIS A 222 -14.67 11.73 10.49
N ALA A 223 -13.37 11.43 10.64
CA ALA A 223 -12.79 11.12 11.95
C ALA A 223 -12.85 12.30 12.94
N VAL A 224 -12.84 13.55 12.45
CA VAL A 224 -12.88 14.75 13.31
C VAL A 224 -14.30 15.29 13.50
N PHE A 225 -15.10 15.33 12.45
CA PHE A 225 -16.40 16.02 12.42
C PHE A 225 -17.60 15.09 12.17
N GLY A 226 -17.39 13.77 12.13
CA GLY A 226 -18.43 12.79 11.82
C GLY A 226 -19.06 13.00 10.44
N TRP A 227 -20.37 12.80 10.34
CA TRP A 227 -21.10 12.95 9.07
C TRP A 227 -21.08 14.38 8.50
N ARG A 228 -21.00 15.40 9.36
CA ARG A 228 -20.84 16.80 8.93
C ARG A 228 -19.50 17.00 8.21
N GLY A 229 -18.46 16.28 8.64
CA GLY A 229 -17.16 16.23 7.98
C GLY A 229 -17.23 15.63 6.58
N VAL A 230 -18.07 14.61 6.36
CA VAL A 230 -18.30 14.02 5.03
C VAL A 230 -18.93 15.05 4.11
N ALA A 231 -20.03 15.70 4.53
CA ALA A 231 -20.68 16.74 3.72
C ALA A 231 -19.73 17.92 3.39
N GLY A 232 -18.95 18.36 4.38
CA GLY A 232 -17.92 19.39 4.19
C GLY A 232 -16.81 18.94 3.24
N SER A 233 -16.37 17.68 3.34
CA SER A 233 -15.32 17.12 2.48
C SER A 233 -15.75 17.05 1.01
N VAL A 234 -17.01 16.67 0.74
CA VAL A 234 -17.55 16.62 -0.61
C VAL A 234 -17.55 18.01 -1.23
N THR A 235 -17.99 19.01 -0.46
CA THR A 235 -18.01 20.41 -0.91
C THR A 235 -16.58 20.93 -1.16
N ALA A 236 -15.66 20.68 -0.23
CA ALA A 236 -14.26 21.09 -0.35
C ALA A 236 -13.56 20.40 -1.53
N LEU A 237 -13.76 19.10 -1.72
CA LEU A 237 -13.20 18.35 -2.85
C LEU A 237 -13.77 18.82 -4.18
N ALA A 238 -15.07 19.13 -4.26
CA ALA A 238 -15.66 19.72 -5.45
C ALA A 238 -14.97 21.05 -5.81
N LEU A 239 -14.81 21.96 -4.84
CA LEU A 239 -14.12 23.24 -5.06
C LEU A 239 -12.65 23.05 -5.46
N VAL A 240 -11.93 22.15 -4.77
CA VAL A 240 -10.51 21.87 -5.05
C VAL A 240 -10.34 21.24 -6.44
N PHE A 241 -11.16 20.27 -6.82
CA PHE A 241 -11.08 19.66 -8.15
C PHE A 241 -11.52 20.63 -9.25
N SER A 242 -12.53 21.46 -9.02
CA SER A 242 -12.89 22.54 -9.95
C SER A 242 -11.76 23.55 -10.11
N GLY A 243 -11.10 23.95 -9.02
CA GLY A 243 -9.93 24.82 -9.09
C GLY A 243 -8.75 24.17 -9.81
N ALA A 244 -8.46 22.90 -9.49
CA ALA A 244 -7.39 22.13 -10.14
C ALA A 244 -7.63 21.98 -11.65
N TYR A 245 -8.87 21.83 -12.09
CA TYR A 245 -9.23 21.78 -13.51
C TYR A 245 -8.93 23.07 -14.27
N GLN A 246 -9.02 24.22 -13.60
CA GLN A 246 -8.72 25.52 -14.21
C GLN A 246 -7.22 25.86 -14.17
N VAL A 247 -6.50 25.37 -13.16
CA VAL A 247 -5.10 25.75 -12.89
C VAL A 247 -4.09 24.74 -13.46
N SER A 248 -4.41 23.44 -13.46
CA SER A 248 -3.51 22.37 -13.87
C SER A 248 -3.88 21.84 -15.25
N THR A 249 -3.02 22.06 -16.24
CA THR A 249 -3.14 21.47 -17.58
C THR A 249 -3.18 19.94 -17.51
N SER A 250 -2.30 19.35 -16.69
CA SER A 250 -2.26 17.92 -16.38
C SER A 250 -3.62 17.36 -15.91
N PHE A 251 -4.30 18.07 -14.99
CA PHE A 251 -5.61 17.64 -14.49
C PHE A 251 -6.70 17.85 -15.55
N HIS A 252 -6.67 19.00 -16.23
CA HIS A 252 -7.60 19.36 -17.31
C HIS A 252 -7.61 18.31 -18.43
N ASP A 253 -6.44 17.99 -18.97
CA ASP A 253 -6.27 17.02 -20.07
C ASP A 253 -6.77 15.63 -19.67
N ARG A 254 -6.55 15.22 -18.40
CA ARG A 254 -7.00 13.92 -17.90
C ARG A 254 -8.51 13.82 -17.74
N VAL A 255 -9.15 14.89 -17.27
CA VAL A 255 -10.61 14.95 -17.14
C VAL A 255 -11.23 14.90 -18.53
N ASN A 256 -10.72 15.69 -19.48
CA ASN A 256 -11.20 15.70 -20.86
C ASN A 256 -11.01 14.36 -21.57
N LEU A 257 -9.84 13.73 -21.40
CA LEU A 257 -9.58 12.38 -21.94
C LEU A 257 -10.54 11.34 -21.34
N THR A 258 -10.88 11.46 -20.06
CA THR A 258 -11.83 10.54 -19.42
C THR A 258 -13.25 10.76 -19.96
N LEU A 259 -13.66 12.02 -20.15
CA LEU A 259 -14.95 12.39 -20.75
C LEU A 259 -15.05 11.92 -22.20
N SER A 260 -13.99 12.06 -23.01
CA SER A 260 -13.97 11.58 -24.39
C SER A 260 -14.09 10.06 -24.45
N ASN A 261 -13.38 9.34 -23.58
CA ASN A 261 -13.45 7.87 -23.50
C ASN A 261 -14.86 7.36 -23.15
N VAL A 262 -15.59 8.09 -22.29
CA VAL A 262 -16.96 7.72 -21.89
C VAL A 262 -17.97 8.05 -23.00
N THR A 263 -17.81 9.18 -23.68
CA THR A 263 -18.79 9.67 -24.66
C THR A 263 -18.61 9.09 -26.06
N GLN A 264 -17.37 8.86 -26.50
CA GLN A 264 -17.05 8.39 -27.86
C GLN A 264 -16.77 6.88 -27.92
N GLY A 265 -16.78 6.20 -26.79
CA GLY A 265 -16.35 4.81 -26.68
C GLY A 265 -14.83 4.67 -26.75
N ILE A 266 -14.30 3.60 -26.16
CA ILE A 266 -12.87 3.38 -25.95
C ILE A 266 -12.12 3.14 -27.29
N SER A 267 -12.85 2.92 -28.39
CA SER A 267 -12.35 2.34 -29.64
C SER A 267 -11.86 3.34 -30.70
N ALA A 268 -12.04 4.66 -30.54
CA ALA A 268 -11.70 5.62 -31.61
C ALA A 268 -10.75 6.77 -31.19
N SER A 269 -10.66 7.11 -29.90
CA SER A 269 -9.90 8.28 -29.42
C SER A 269 -9.27 8.10 -28.03
N GLY A 270 -9.28 6.87 -27.50
CA GLY A 270 -8.74 6.61 -26.16
C GLY A 270 -7.23 6.48 -26.13
N ASP A 271 -6.61 7.00 -25.06
CA ASP A 271 -5.20 6.77 -24.75
C ASP A 271 -4.91 5.26 -24.70
N LEU A 272 -3.81 4.84 -25.34
CA LEU A 272 -3.36 3.46 -25.48
C LEU A 272 -3.40 2.72 -24.14
N ALA A 273 -2.97 3.39 -23.05
CA ALA A 273 -2.96 2.81 -21.71
C ALA A 273 -4.37 2.49 -21.16
N THR A 274 -5.40 3.22 -21.60
CA THR A 274 -6.80 2.93 -21.22
C THR A 274 -7.37 1.77 -22.05
N GLN A 275 -7.00 1.70 -23.33
CA GLN A 275 -7.40 0.61 -24.22
C GLN A 275 -6.81 -0.73 -23.77
N GLU A 276 -5.51 -0.77 -23.46
CA GLU A 276 -4.83 -1.96 -22.93
C GLU A 276 -5.50 -2.48 -21.66
N ARG A 277 -5.85 -1.61 -20.71
CA ARG A 277 -6.53 -2.01 -19.46
C ARG A 277 -7.88 -2.66 -19.69
N VAL A 278 -8.65 -2.16 -20.66
CA VAL A 278 -9.98 -2.70 -20.97
C VAL A 278 -9.84 -4.10 -21.55
N GLU A 279 -8.90 -4.29 -22.46
CA GLU A 279 -8.57 -5.61 -23.01
C GLU A 279 -8.11 -6.58 -21.91
N PHE A 280 -7.21 -6.13 -21.03
CA PHE A 280 -6.74 -6.92 -19.89
C PHE A 280 -7.89 -7.36 -19.00
N TYR A 281 -8.85 -6.47 -18.71
CA TYR A 281 -10.03 -6.79 -17.92
C TYR A 281 -10.94 -7.78 -18.66
N GLN A 282 -11.17 -7.58 -19.95
CA GLN A 282 -12.05 -8.45 -20.75
C GLN A 282 -11.59 -9.91 -20.73
N TYR A 283 -10.32 -10.17 -21.04
CA TYR A 283 -9.82 -11.56 -21.02
C TYR A 283 -9.65 -12.11 -19.61
N THR A 284 -9.36 -11.26 -18.63
CA THR A 284 -9.33 -11.70 -17.22
C THR A 284 -10.72 -12.11 -16.73
N VAL A 285 -11.78 -11.41 -17.14
CA VAL A 285 -13.16 -11.79 -16.81
C VAL A 285 -13.50 -13.14 -17.43
N LYS A 286 -13.11 -13.42 -18.68
CA LYS A 286 -13.31 -14.76 -19.27
C LYS A 286 -12.63 -15.87 -18.47
N ILE A 287 -11.38 -15.66 -18.03
CA ILE A 287 -10.68 -16.61 -17.14
C ILE A 287 -11.47 -16.83 -15.84
N ILE A 288 -12.05 -15.77 -15.27
CA ILE A 288 -12.86 -15.85 -14.05
C ILE A 288 -14.17 -16.61 -14.30
N GLU A 289 -14.81 -16.40 -15.45
CA GLU A 289 -16.04 -17.10 -15.84
C GLU A 289 -15.80 -18.61 -16.02
N ASP A 290 -14.64 -18.98 -16.58
CA ASP A 290 -14.24 -20.39 -16.74
C ASP A 290 -13.85 -21.05 -15.40
N HIS A 291 -13.27 -20.28 -14.47
CA HIS A 291 -12.69 -20.80 -13.24
C HIS A 291 -13.09 -20.00 -11.96
N PRO A 292 -14.39 -19.82 -11.66
CA PRO A 292 -14.84 -18.85 -10.65
C PRO A 292 -14.49 -19.23 -9.20
N LEU A 293 -14.42 -20.52 -8.89
CA LEU A 293 -14.27 -21.00 -7.51
C LEU A 293 -12.80 -21.05 -7.05
N MET A 294 -11.94 -21.71 -7.83
CA MET A 294 -10.53 -21.94 -7.48
C MET A 294 -9.54 -21.15 -8.34
N GLY A 295 -10.00 -20.45 -9.37
CA GLY A 295 -9.15 -19.80 -10.35
C GLY A 295 -8.25 -20.80 -11.10
N VAL A 296 -7.27 -20.26 -11.82
CA VAL A 296 -6.28 -21.04 -12.59
C VAL A 296 -5.03 -21.42 -11.78
N GLY A 297 -5.09 -21.22 -10.46
CA GLY A 297 -4.02 -21.37 -9.48
C GLY A 297 -2.95 -20.28 -9.52
N THR A 298 -2.21 -20.16 -8.43
CA THR A 298 -1.16 -19.15 -8.23
C THR A 298 -0.01 -19.38 -9.22
N GLY A 299 0.31 -18.33 -10.00
CA GLY A 299 1.27 -18.43 -11.11
C GLY A 299 0.69 -18.99 -12.42
N GLY A 300 -0.62 -19.29 -12.48
CA GLY A 300 -1.30 -19.76 -13.70
C GLY A 300 -1.85 -18.65 -14.61
N PHE A 301 -1.93 -17.41 -14.13
CA PHE A 301 -2.59 -16.31 -14.86
C PHE A 301 -2.07 -16.09 -16.28
N ALA A 302 -0.75 -15.95 -16.46
CA ALA A 302 -0.16 -15.65 -17.76
C ALA A 302 -0.47 -16.75 -18.79
N GLN A 303 -0.48 -18.01 -18.37
CA GLN A 303 -0.78 -19.14 -19.25
C GLN A 303 -2.26 -19.20 -19.62
N ALA A 304 -3.16 -18.96 -18.66
CA ALA A 304 -4.59 -18.87 -18.93
C ALA A 304 -4.92 -17.69 -19.85
N TYR A 305 -4.28 -16.55 -19.64
CA TYR A 305 -4.43 -15.37 -20.48
C TYR A 305 -3.90 -15.61 -21.91
N ALA A 306 -2.79 -16.34 -22.06
CA ALA A 306 -2.20 -16.63 -23.36
C ALA A 306 -3.16 -17.37 -24.33
N VAL A 307 -4.10 -18.17 -23.80
CA VAL A 307 -5.14 -18.84 -24.60
C VAL A 307 -5.99 -17.81 -25.35
N TYR A 308 -6.42 -16.77 -24.66
CA TYR A 308 -7.23 -15.68 -25.22
C TYR A 308 -6.40 -14.71 -26.04
N ALA A 309 -5.21 -14.35 -25.55
CA ALA A 309 -4.32 -13.40 -26.21
C ALA A 309 -3.87 -13.90 -27.58
N LYS A 310 -3.56 -15.19 -27.70
CA LYS A 310 -3.14 -15.80 -28.98
C LYS A 310 -4.23 -15.75 -30.03
N GLN A 311 -5.50 -15.92 -29.64
CA GLN A 311 -6.63 -15.84 -30.56
C GLN A 311 -6.84 -14.42 -31.09
N ALA A 312 -6.57 -13.41 -30.27
CA ALA A 312 -6.75 -12.01 -30.61
C ALA A 312 -5.50 -11.33 -31.21
N GLY A 313 -4.34 -12.01 -31.21
CA GLY A 313 -3.08 -11.44 -31.72
C GLY A 313 -2.47 -10.36 -30.82
N VAL A 314 -2.74 -10.42 -29.52
CA VAL A 314 -2.33 -9.41 -28.53
C VAL A 314 -1.27 -9.94 -27.57
N SER A 315 -0.58 -9.03 -26.88
CA SER A 315 0.46 -9.42 -25.91
C SER A 315 -0.13 -9.96 -24.60
N VAL A 316 0.62 -10.82 -23.91
CA VAL A 316 0.22 -11.36 -22.61
C VAL A 316 0.74 -10.43 -21.51
N PRO A 317 -0.13 -9.79 -20.72
CA PRO A 317 0.30 -8.96 -19.61
C PRO A 317 0.74 -9.82 -18.43
N SER A 318 1.62 -9.27 -17.60
CA SER A 318 2.04 -9.96 -16.36
C SER A 318 0.98 -9.92 -15.24
N HIS A 319 0.04 -8.99 -15.32
CA HIS A 319 -1.08 -8.78 -14.39
C HIS A 319 -2.15 -7.91 -15.07
N PRO A 320 -3.42 -7.96 -14.62
CA PRO A 320 -4.52 -7.26 -15.28
C PRO A 320 -4.62 -5.77 -14.96
N HIS A 321 -3.78 -5.19 -14.09
CA HIS A 321 -3.97 -3.82 -13.55
C HIS A 321 -5.22 -3.71 -12.67
N SER A 322 -5.50 -4.77 -11.90
CA SER A 322 -6.53 -4.79 -10.86
C SER A 322 -6.27 -5.98 -9.96
N GLN A 323 -5.85 -5.71 -8.73
CA GLN A 323 -5.51 -6.75 -7.76
C GLN A 323 -6.70 -7.70 -7.51
N TYR A 324 -7.93 -7.18 -7.53
CA TYR A 324 -9.13 -8.00 -7.29
C TYR A 324 -9.38 -8.97 -8.43
N LEU A 325 -9.32 -8.49 -9.68
CA LEU A 325 -9.43 -9.37 -10.85
C LEU A 325 -8.29 -10.38 -10.87
N PHE A 326 -7.08 -9.97 -10.50
CA PHE A 326 -5.92 -10.85 -10.49
C PHE A 326 -6.02 -11.96 -9.44
N ILE A 327 -6.49 -11.64 -8.23
CA ILE A 327 -6.71 -12.64 -7.17
C ILE A 327 -7.88 -13.55 -7.55
N MET A 328 -8.97 -13.01 -8.07
CA MET A 328 -10.11 -13.80 -8.54
C MET A 328 -9.70 -14.78 -9.66
N ALA A 329 -8.93 -14.32 -10.65
CA ALA A 329 -8.46 -15.17 -11.73
C ALA A 329 -7.49 -16.27 -11.24
N GLN A 330 -6.60 -15.95 -10.30
CA GLN A 330 -5.62 -16.94 -9.81
C GLN A 330 -6.20 -17.93 -8.81
N VAL A 331 -6.97 -17.47 -7.81
CA VAL A 331 -7.35 -18.30 -6.65
C VAL A 331 -8.84 -18.20 -6.31
N GLY A 332 -9.63 -17.66 -7.25
CA GLY A 332 -11.08 -17.66 -7.22
C GLY A 332 -11.71 -16.82 -6.12
N VAL A 333 -13.02 -17.02 -5.94
CA VAL A 333 -13.83 -16.29 -4.94
C VAL A 333 -13.32 -16.48 -3.52
N VAL A 334 -12.70 -17.63 -3.21
CA VAL A 334 -12.14 -17.90 -1.89
C VAL A 334 -10.97 -16.97 -1.60
N GLY A 335 -10.04 -16.81 -2.55
CA GLY A 335 -8.90 -15.91 -2.38
C GLY A 335 -9.33 -14.44 -2.30
N LEU A 336 -10.30 -14.03 -3.13
CA LEU A 336 -10.86 -12.68 -3.05
C LEU A 336 -11.55 -12.44 -1.70
N GLY A 337 -12.33 -13.40 -1.22
CA GLY A 337 -12.96 -13.36 0.10
C GLY A 337 -11.95 -13.21 1.24
N LEU A 338 -10.83 -13.95 1.19
CA LEU A 338 -9.75 -13.85 2.18
C LEU A 338 -9.03 -12.50 2.14
N LEU A 339 -8.84 -11.92 0.96
CA LEU A 339 -8.27 -10.57 0.82
C LEU A 339 -9.19 -9.51 1.43
N LEU A 340 -10.48 -9.55 1.08
CA LEU A 340 -11.47 -8.62 1.64
C LEU A 340 -11.62 -8.83 3.15
N TRP A 341 -11.55 -10.08 3.62
CA TRP A 341 -11.56 -10.41 5.04
C TRP A 341 -10.36 -9.80 5.78
N LEU A 342 -9.16 -9.85 5.21
CA LEU A 342 -7.98 -9.18 5.77
C LEU A 342 -8.23 -7.67 5.93
N PHE A 343 -8.77 -7.00 4.91
CA PHE A 343 -9.10 -5.57 5.00
C PHE A 343 -10.15 -5.27 6.07
N VAL A 344 -11.21 -6.10 6.15
CA VAL A 344 -12.25 -5.98 7.19
C VAL A 344 -11.65 -6.13 8.59
N GLN A 345 -10.77 -7.12 8.78
CA GLN A 345 -10.16 -7.37 10.08
C GLN A 345 -9.19 -6.28 10.50
N GLN A 346 -8.43 -5.72 9.55
CA GLN A 346 -7.64 -4.52 9.81
C GLN A 346 -8.54 -3.35 10.21
N TRP A 347 -9.59 -3.08 9.44
CA TRP A 347 -10.51 -1.98 9.73
C TRP A 347 -11.15 -2.09 11.12
N ARG A 348 -11.65 -3.28 11.48
CA ARG A 348 -12.25 -3.54 12.79
C ARG A 348 -11.24 -3.44 13.94
N SER A 349 -10.02 -3.95 13.73
CA SER A 349 -8.97 -3.97 14.76
C SER A 349 -8.35 -2.59 15.03
N THR A 350 -8.71 -1.55 14.25
CA THR A 350 -8.21 -0.18 14.47
C THR A 350 -8.60 0.40 15.83
N LEU A 351 -9.72 -0.04 16.41
CA LEU A 351 -10.14 0.35 17.76
C LEU A 351 -9.15 -0.14 18.84
N LEU A 352 -8.37 -1.17 18.53
CA LEU A 352 -7.41 -1.80 19.45
C LEU A 352 -6.02 -1.16 19.38
N VAL A 353 -5.76 -0.23 18.44
CA VAL A 353 -4.46 0.42 18.23
C VAL A 353 -4.10 1.39 19.37
N GLY A 354 -5.06 1.69 20.26
CA GLY A 354 -4.88 2.42 21.51
C GLY A 354 -4.86 3.95 21.40
N ASP A 355 -4.62 4.49 20.20
CA ASP A 355 -4.65 5.92 19.90
C ASP A 355 -5.49 6.17 18.65
N VAL A 356 -6.48 7.06 18.75
CA VAL A 356 -7.42 7.40 17.66
C VAL A 356 -6.68 7.87 16.40
N THR A 357 -5.60 8.63 16.56
CA THR A 357 -4.81 9.14 15.44
C THR A 357 -4.01 8.05 14.74
N TYR A 358 -3.48 7.08 15.49
CA TYR A 358 -2.85 5.88 14.92
C TYR A 358 -3.87 4.95 14.27
N GLY A 359 -5.05 4.81 14.85
CA GLY A 359 -6.18 4.12 14.23
C GLY A 359 -6.56 4.75 12.89
N LEU A 360 -6.54 6.09 12.78
CA LEU A 360 -6.79 6.80 11.52
C LEU A 360 -5.74 6.50 10.45
N LEU A 361 -4.45 6.48 10.79
CA LEU A 361 -3.39 6.10 9.83
C LEU A 361 -3.55 4.66 9.36
N ALA A 362 -3.87 3.74 10.27
CA ALA A 362 -4.11 2.34 9.93
C ALA A 362 -5.34 2.18 9.00
N ARG A 363 -6.44 2.90 9.27
CA ARG A 363 -7.61 2.95 8.37
C ARG A 363 -7.27 3.57 7.02
N GLY A 364 -6.47 4.64 7.02
CA GLY A 364 -6.01 5.30 5.79
C GLY A 364 -5.26 4.33 4.89
N LEU A 365 -4.33 3.55 5.44
CA LEU A 365 -3.61 2.53 4.68
C LEU A 365 -4.55 1.44 4.13
N VAL A 366 -5.53 0.97 4.91
CA VAL A 366 -6.53 0.01 4.43
C VAL A 366 -7.35 0.60 3.29
N LEU A 367 -7.75 1.88 3.38
CA LEU A 367 -8.47 2.58 2.32
C LEU A 367 -7.63 2.70 1.04
N ILE A 368 -6.34 3.05 1.17
CA ILE A 368 -5.39 3.08 0.04
C ILE A 368 -5.37 1.72 -0.65
N MET A 369 -5.21 0.64 0.11
CA MET A 369 -5.17 -0.69 -0.47
C MET A 369 -6.51 -1.05 -1.10
N ALA A 370 -7.64 -0.83 -0.39
CA ALA A 370 -8.96 -1.22 -0.86
C ALA A 370 -9.37 -0.49 -2.15
N VAL A 371 -9.08 0.81 -2.24
CA VAL A 371 -9.39 1.63 -3.42
C VAL A 371 -8.34 1.46 -4.52
N GLY A 372 -7.06 1.46 -4.16
CA GLY A 372 -5.96 1.36 -5.12
C GLY A 372 -5.91 0.01 -5.82
N CYS A 373 -6.29 -1.08 -5.13
CA CYS A 373 -6.41 -2.43 -5.68
C CYS A 373 -7.49 -2.57 -6.76
N LEU A 374 -8.45 -1.65 -6.87
CA LEU A 374 -9.42 -1.65 -7.97
C LEU A 374 -8.73 -1.42 -9.31
N PHE A 375 -7.71 -0.56 -9.33
CA PHE A 375 -7.11 0.00 -10.55
C PHE A 375 -5.65 -0.41 -10.78
N ASN A 376 -5.04 -1.07 -9.80
CA ASN A 376 -3.62 -1.45 -9.80
C ASN A 376 -3.38 -2.72 -8.97
N ASP A 377 -2.22 -3.33 -9.15
CA ASP A 377 -1.78 -4.54 -8.45
C ASP A 377 -0.89 -4.21 -7.24
N LEU A 378 -1.42 -3.41 -6.30
CA LEU A 378 -0.65 -2.87 -5.16
C LEU A 378 -0.05 -3.95 -4.23
N LEU A 379 -0.58 -5.18 -4.24
CA LEU A 379 -0.02 -6.31 -3.49
C LEU A 379 1.02 -7.10 -4.29
N LEU A 380 1.35 -6.68 -5.52
CA LEU A 380 2.47 -7.21 -6.29
C LEU A 380 3.63 -6.23 -6.37
N ASP A 381 3.32 -4.93 -6.48
CA ASP A 381 4.31 -3.87 -6.52
C ASP A 381 5.10 -3.82 -5.22
N HIS A 382 6.44 -3.81 -5.34
CA HIS A 382 7.35 -3.98 -4.21
C HIS A 382 7.09 -2.96 -3.09
N THR A 383 7.02 -1.68 -3.43
CA THR A 383 6.97 -0.60 -2.43
C THR A 383 5.64 -0.53 -1.69
N GLU A 384 4.51 -0.59 -2.40
CA GLU A 384 3.18 -0.49 -1.82
C GLU A 384 2.85 -1.70 -0.96
N LYS A 385 3.16 -2.91 -1.44
CA LYS A 385 3.02 -4.14 -0.69
C LYS A 385 3.91 -4.14 0.55
N LEU A 386 5.18 -3.77 0.43
CA LEU A 386 6.09 -3.77 1.57
C LEU A 386 5.70 -2.71 2.61
N LEU A 387 5.34 -1.49 2.17
CA LEU A 387 4.78 -0.45 3.03
C LEU A 387 3.54 -0.98 3.75
N TYR A 388 2.62 -1.61 3.02
CA TYR A 388 1.39 -2.16 3.56
C TYR A 388 1.67 -3.21 4.64
N CYS A 389 2.52 -4.19 4.35
CA CYS A 389 2.81 -5.29 5.26
C CYS A 389 3.60 -4.83 6.49
N TRP A 390 4.62 -3.99 6.28
CA TRP A 390 5.44 -3.42 7.35
C TRP A 390 4.59 -2.52 8.27
N PHE A 391 3.85 -1.56 7.71
CA PHE A 391 3.05 -0.63 8.50
C PHE A 391 1.91 -1.37 9.22
N SER A 392 1.27 -2.34 8.58
CA SER A 392 0.27 -3.19 9.25
C SER A 392 0.88 -3.95 10.43
N GLY A 393 2.05 -4.56 10.27
CA GLY A 393 2.75 -5.24 11.35
C GLY A 393 3.09 -4.31 12.53
N VAL A 394 3.60 -3.11 12.24
CA VAL A 394 3.91 -2.08 13.25
C VAL A 394 2.66 -1.60 13.99
N MET A 395 1.55 -1.38 13.29
CA MET A 395 0.34 -0.79 13.89
C MET A 395 -0.48 -1.80 14.71
N TYR A 396 -0.57 -3.05 14.27
CA TYR A 396 -1.39 -4.09 14.92
C TYR A 396 -0.59 -4.97 15.89
N SER A 397 0.68 -4.65 16.16
CA SER A 397 1.54 -5.37 17.09
C SER A 397 1.12 -5.24 18.58
N GLY A 398 0.47 -4.14 18.96
CA GLY A 398 0.12 -3.83 20.36
C GLY A 398 -1.15 -4.49 20.90
N VAL A 399 -1.68 -5.52 20.23
CA VAL A 399 -2.93 -6.19 20.63
C VAL A 399 -2.65 -7.19 21.76
N ASP A 400 -2.33 -6.70 22.96
CA ASP A 400 -2.47 -7.50 24.18
C ASP A 400 -3.93 -7.39 24.65
N SER A 401 -4.74 -8.37 24.24
CA SER A 401 -6.17 -8.49 24.54
C SER A 401 -6.52 -8.65 26.04
N ARG A 402 -5.55 -8.50 26.95
CA ARG A 402 -5.73 -8.64 28.41
C ARG A 402 -5.69 -7.34 29.21
N LEU A 403 -5.42 -6.19 28.58
CA LEU A 403 -5.46 -4.89 29.28
C LEU A 403 -6.81 -4.16 29.13
N GLY A 404 -7.72 -4.63 28.27
CA GLY A 404 -9.07 -4.08 28.11
C GLY A 404 -10.15 -4.76 28.97
N ALA A 405 -9.81 -5.78 29.76
CA ALA A 405 -10.75 -6.51 30.63
C ALA A 405 -10.58 -6.18 32.12
N LYS A 406 -9.81 -5.13 32.44
CA LYS A 406 -9.66 -4.58 33.79
C LYS A 406 -9.69 -3.06 33.76
N THR A 407 -10.81 -2.50 33.31
CA THR A 407 -11.25 -1.15 33.67
C THR A 407 -12.73 -1.21 33.89
#